data_AF-A0A8S2W940-F1
#
_entry.id   AF-A0A8S2W940-F1
#
_cell.length_a   1.000
_cell.length_b   1.000
_cell.length_c   1.000
_cell.angle_alpha   90.00
_cell.angle_beta   90.00
_cell.angle_gamma   90.00
#
_symmetry.space_group_name_H-M   'P 1'
#
loop_
_entity.id
_entity.type
_entity.pdbx_description
1 polymer ?
#
loop_
_entity_poly.entity_id
_entity_poly.type
_entity_poly.pdbx_seq_one_letter_code
_entity_poly.pdbx_strand_id
1 'polypeptide(L)' 'MGGGDKLFAKIDAGIRGAKVIVCCMNSAYVESDNCSREVHLAISTGKPLIPLQMEKLKWPPEGALGPI' A
#
# COMPACT_ATOMS: atom_id res chain seq x y z
N MET A 1 24.52 1.76 -6.13
CA MET A 1 23.44 0.91 -5.56
C MET A 1 23.52 1.06 -4.04
N GLY A 2 22.48 1.47 -3.30
CA GLY A 2 22.65 1.51 -1.84
C GLY A 2 21.68 2.32 -0.96
N GLY A 3 20.80 3.15 -1.51
CA GLY A 3 19.80 3.90 -0.74
C GLY A 3 18.41 3.25 -0.78
N GLY A 4 17.86 3.14 -1.99
CA GLY A 4 16.53 2.57 -2.24
C GLY A 4 16.40 1.13 -1.76
N ASP A 5 17.39 0.27 -2.03
CA ASP A 5 17.34 -1.15 -1.67
C ASP A 5 17.20 -1.37 -0.15
N LYS A 6 17.88 -0.55 0.65
CA LYS A 6 17.78 -0.61 2.12
C LYS A 6 16.42 -0.12 2.61
N LEU A 7 15.84 0.86 1.94
CA LEU A 7 14.50 1.37 2.26
C LEU A 7 13.43 0.31 1.95
N PHE A 8 13.47 -0.28 0.76
CA PHE A 8 12.54 -1.34 0.36
C PHE A 8 12.65 -2.58 1.26
N ALA A 9 13.86 -2.96 1.68
CA ALA A 9 14.05 -4.07 2.61
C ALA A 9 13.38 -3.81 3.97
N LYS A 10 13.44 -2.58 4.49
CA LYS A 10 12.76 -2.22 5.75
C LYS A 10 11.24 -2.20 5.60
N ILE A 11 10.74 -1.74 4.46
CA ILE A 11 9.31 -1.75 4.14
C ILE A 11 8.78 -3.18 4.07
N ASP A 12 9.46 -4.08 3.34
CA ASP A 12 9.08 -5.50 3.27
C ASP A 12 9.07 -6.16 4.65
N ALA A 13 10.11 -5.95 5.45
CA ALA A 13 10.17 -6.46 6.81
C ALA A 13 9.00 -5.92 7.67
N GLY A 14 8.67 -4.63 7.54
CA GLY A 14 7.54 -4.01 8.24
C GLY A 14 6.20 -4.62 7.84
N ILE A 15 5.94 -4.76 6.54
CA ILE A 15 4.68 -5.34 6.03
C ILE A 15 4.55 -6.81 6.47
N ARG A 16 5.61 -7.61 6.35
CA ARG A 16 5.60 -9.02 6.78
C ARG A 16 5.40 -9.18 8.28
N GLY A 17 5.98 -8.29 9.09
CA GLY A 17 5.81 -8.28 10.54
C GLY A 17 4.42 -7.80 11.01
N ALA A 18 3.71 -7.02 10.20
CA ALA A 18 2.41 -6.47 10.56
C ALA A 18 1.29 -7.53 10.57
N LYS A 19 0.27 -7.30 11.40
CA LYS A 19 -0.96 -8.10 11.45
C LYS A 19 -2.05 -7.60 10.51
N VAL A 20 -2.06 -6.29 10.25
CA VAL A 20 -3.00 -5.58 9.41
C VAL A 20 -2.29 -4.39 8.79
N ILE A 21 -2.69 -4.00 7.59
CA ILE A 21 -2.16 -2.83 6.88
C ILE A 21 -3.29 -1.81 6.73
N VAL A 22 -3.03 -0.57 7.15
CA VAL A 22 -3.99 0.54 7.06
C VAL A 22 -3.56 1.44 5.91
N CYS A 23 -4.43 1.63 4.92
CA CYS A 23 -4.16 2.45 3.74
C CYS A 23 -4.85 3.81 3.92
N CYS A 24 -4.10 4.85 4.28
CA CYS A 24 -4.62 6.21 4.41
C CYS A 24 -4.67 6.90 3.05
N MET A 25 -5.79 6.75 2.34
CA MET A 25 -5.92 7.12 0.94
C MET A 25 -6.32 8.60 0.78
N ASN A 26 -5.55 9.30 -0.05
CA ASN A 26 -5.89 10.56 -0.72
C ASN A 26 -5.49 10.45 -2.21
N SER A 27 -5.70 11.48 -3.01
CA SER A 27 -5.41 11.47 -4.45
C SER A 27 -3.94 11.13 -4.71
N ALA A 28 -3.02 11.71 -3.95
CA ALA A 28 -1.59 11.43 -4.06
C ALA A 28 -1.23 9.98 -3.69
N TYR A 29 -1.92 9.37 -2.72
CA TYR A 29 -1.73 7.97 -2.36
C TYR A 29 -2.12 7.04 -3.51
N VAL A 30 -3.26 7.31 -4.15
CA VAL A 30 -3.80 6.47 -5.23
C VAL A 30 -2.92 6.53 -6.49
N GLU A 31 -2.30 7.67 -6.76
CA GLU A 31 -1.41 7.88 -7.92
C GLU A 31 0.04 7.44 -7.69
N SER A 32 0.43 7.11 -6.45
CA SER A 32 1.81 6.80 -6.08
C SER A 32 2.19 5.34 -6.41
N ASP A 33 3.17 5.17 -7.30
CA ASP A 33 3.79 3.87 -7.59
C ASP A 33 4.33 3.17 -6.34
N ASN A 34 4.88 3.91 -5.39
CA ASN A 34 5.42 3.35 -4.15
C ASN A 34 4.29 2.81 -3.27
N CYS A 35 3.20 3.56 -3.11
CA CYS A 35 2.03 3.11 -2.35
C CYS A 35 1.38 1.89 -3.02
N SER A 36 1.29 1.88 -4.35
CA SER A 36 0.82 0.71 -5.11
C SER A 36 1.68 -0.54 -4.88
N ARG A 37 3.02 -0.40 -4.89
CA ARG A 37 3.94 -1.51 -4.58
C ARG A 37 3.76 -2.03 -3.15
N GLU A 38 3.58 -1.15 -2.18
CA GLU A 38 3.33 -1.52 -0.78
C GLU A 38 2.01 -2.28 -0.61
N VAL A 39 0.94 -1.81 -1.26
CA VAL A 39 -0.37 -2.49 -1.27
C VAL A 39 -0.27 -3.87 -1.92
N HIS A 40 0.39 -4.00 -3.07
CA HIS A 40 0.62 -5.30 -3.71
C HIS A 40 1.43 -6.25 -2.83
N LEU A 41 2.46 -5.73 -2.14
CA LEU A 41 3.24 -6.54 -1.21
C LEU A 41 2.38 -7.03 -0.03
N ALA A 42 1.53 -6.17 0.52
CA ALA A 42 0.58 -6.54 1.56
C ALA A 42 -0.41 -7.63 1.09
N ILE A 43 -0.97 -7.49 -0.12
CA ILE A 43 -1.87 -8.48 -0.72
C ILE A 43 -1.14 -9.81 -0.92
N SER A 44 0.05 -9.78 -1.52
CA SER A 44 0.85 -11.00 -1.82
C SER A 44 1.29 -11.75 -0.55
N THR A 45 1.40 -11.04 0.58
CA THR A 45 1.75 -11.61 1.89
C THR A 45 0.51 -11.96 2.72
N GLY A 46 -0.68 -11.89 2.14
CA GLY A 46 -1.95 -12.28 2.78
C GLY A 46 -2.36 -11.37 3.93
N LYS A 47 -1.90 -10.12 3.95
CA LYS A 47 -2.22 -9.18 5.02
C LYS A 47 -3.61 -8.58 4.82
N PRO A 48 -4.48 -8.61 5.85
CA PRO A 48 -5.73 -7.85 5.81
C PRO A 48 -5.45 -6.35 5.59
N LEU A 49 -6.21 -5.73 4.69
CA LEU A 49 -6.12 -4.32 4.36
C LEU A 49 -7.34 -3.56 4.87
N ILE A 50 -7.11 -2.42 5.52
CA ILE A 50 -8.16 -1.48 5.95
C ILE A 50 -7.97 -0.16 5.17
N PRO A 51 -8.82 0.12 4.18
CA PRO A 51 -8.80 1.40 3.47
C PRO A 51 -9.45 2.51 4.31
N LEU A 52 -8.72 3.60 4.55
CA LEU A 52 -9.20 4.82 5.21
C LEU A 52 -9.18 5.97 4.21
N GLN A 53 -10.36 6.49 3.87
CA GLN A 53 -10.47 7.67 3.02
C GLN A 53 -10.16 8.92 3.84
N MET A 54 -9.04 9.57 3.54
CA MET A 54 -8.64 10.85 4.15
C MET A 54 -9.26 12.05 3.44
N GLU A 55 -9.78 11.83 2.24
CA GLU A 55 -10.61 12.75 1.47
C GLU A 55 -11.67 11.97 0.68
N LYS A 56 -12.65 12.68 0.12
CA LYS A 56 -13.72 12.05 -0.65
C LYS A 56 -13.18 11.59 -2.01
N LEU A 57 -12.92 10.30 -2.13
CA LEU A 57 -12.45 9.66 -3.36
C LEU A 57 -13.57 8.89 -4.06
N LYS A 58 -13.46 8.73 -5.39
CA LYS A 58 -14.29 7.76 -6.13
C LYS A 58 -13.92 6.36 -5.62
N TRP A 59 -14.92 5.62 -5.14
CA TRP A 59 -14.72 4.29 -4.56
C TRP A 59 -15.38 3.21 -5.43
N PRO A 60 -14.70 2.08 -5.69
CA PRO A 60 -13.30 1.82 -5.39
C PRO A 60 -12.36 2.66 -6.29
N PRO A 61 -11.17 3.04 -5.79
CA PRO A 61 -10.13 3.63 -6.64
C PRO A 61 -9.68 2.62 -7.69
N GLU A 62 -9.31 3.12 -8.87
CA GLU A 62 -8.77 2.28 -9.95
C GLU A 62 -7.38 1.75 -9.56
N GLY A 63 -7.03 0.52 -9.97
CA GLY A 63 -5.73 -0.09 -9.69
C GLY A 63 -5.70 -0.96 -8.42
N ALA A 64 -4.57 -0.95 -7.70
CA ALA A 64 -4.21 -1.91 -6.65
C ALA A 64 -5.19 -2.00 -5.46
N LEU A 65 -6.02 -0.96 -5.28
CA LEU A 65 -7.00 -0.86 -4.19
C LEU A 65 -8.45 -1.10 -4.67
N GLY A 66 -8.65 -1.39 -5.96
CA GLY A 66 -9.94 -1.68 -6.56
C GLY A 66 -10.12 -3.16 -6.95
N PRO A 67 -11.34 -3.57 -7.33
CA PRO A 67 -11.61 -4.91 -7.84
C PRO A 67 -10.77 -5.18 -9.09
N ILE A 68 -10.19 -6.38 -9.13
CA ILE A 68 -9.49 -6.94 -10.30
C ILE A 68 -10.51 -7.32 -11.37
#